data_AF-U5DDR2-F1
#
_entry.id   AF-U5DDR2-F1
#
_cell.length_a   1.000
_cell.length_b   1.000
_cell.length_c   1.000
_cell.angle_alpha   90.00
_cell.angle_beta   90.00
_cell.angle_gamma   90.00
#
_symmetry.space_group_name_H-M   'P 1'
#
loop_
_entity.id
_entity.type
_entity.pdbx_description
1 polymer ?
#
loop_
_entity_poly.entity_id
_entity_poly.type
_entity_poly.pdbx_seq_one_letter_code
_entity_poly.pdbx_strand_id
1 'polypeptide(L)'
;MTDSQRPSLKVAALLLAAGSIAFFIPAPVPNLRAESIRLAQVERKLRIAVLDFDFSSVSSPQLLNIFPGIAQGTSDILVTSLVADGTFSVIERSRINAVLAEQNFGTSGRVDASTAAEIGRILGVDTVLVGTVTQFDVQEERRGFRVPGVFGEKKTTTTANVQLNARLIDTSTAEILAVAEGTGESVQEDESTVVLGIGGGSETDNRQQLLTNATRQAVDEVVAAVAAAAGDVAASPTSAPLFVEAVVADVQGNVVVLNRGLNDGFRNGTIVSVERVTREVTDPETGAVLRRLTSEIGRMELYDVDRDSSLGRVISGASPQAGDVAKPLP
;
A
#
# COMPACT_ATOMS: atom_id res chain seq x y z
N MET A 1 -92.12 12.58 53.15
CA MET A 1 -92.32 13.29 51.87
C MET A 1 -91.64 14.65 52.03
N THR A 2 -90.80 15.05 51.06
CA THR A 2 -89.88 16.22 51.05
C THR A 2 -88.67 16.09 51.97
N ASP A 3 -87.52 16.72 51.74
CA ASP A 3 -86.74 17.17 50.57
C ASP A 3 -85.43 17.72 51.17
N SER A 4 -84.33 17.58 50.43
CA SER A 4 -83.13 18.43 50.32
C SER A 4 -82.76 19.42 51.46
N GLN A 5 -81.54 19.31 52.00
CA GLN A 5 -80.41 20.24 51.72
C GLN A 5 -79.26 20.14 52.76
N ARG A 6 -78.06 19.76 52.27
CA ARG A 6 -76.69 20.35 52.40
C ARG A 6 -76.12 20.76 53.79
N PRO A 7 -74.79 21.05 53.97
CA PRO A 7 -73.66 21.05 53.03
C PRO A 7 -72.36 20.33 53.48
N SER A 8 -71.44 20.28 52.51
CA SER A 8 -70.04 19.88 52.48
C SER A 8 -69.11 20.30 53.63
N LEU A 9 -68.30 19.35 54.13
CA LEU A 9 -67.01 19.64 54.77
C LEU A 9 -65.87 18.97 53.98
N LYS A 10 -64.87 19.78 53.62
CA LYS A 10 -63.63 19.40 52.96
C LYS A 10 -62.78 18.54 53.91
N VAL A 11 -62.40 17.34 53.49
CA VAL A 11 -61.37 16.53 54.16
C VAL A 11 -60.04 16.79 53.46
N ALA A 12 -59.10 17.38 54.19
CA ALA A 12 -57.73 17.59 53.75
C ALA A 12 -56.98 16.24 53.73
N ALA A 13 -56.42 15.90 52.57
CA ALA A 13 -55.56 14.73 52.40
C ALA A 13 -54.13 15.05 52.86
N LEU A 14 -53.64 14.29 53.83
CA LEU A 14 -52.28 14.29 54.35
C LEU A 14 -51.34 13.64 53.32
N LEU A 15 -50.46 14.42 52.69
CA LEU A 15 -49.41 13.91 51.80
C LEU A 15 -48.29 13.27 52.63
N LEU A 16 -48.10 11.97 52.47
CA LEU A 16 -46.90 11.24 52.92
C LEU A 16 -45.74 11.54 51.96
N ALA A 17 -44.66 12.10 52.49
CA ALA A 17 -43.40 12.30 51.78
C ALA A 17 -42.66 10.96 51.65
N ALA A 18 -42.54 10.45 50.42
CA ALA A 18 -41.64 9.36 50.09
C ALA A 18 -40.26 9.95 49.75
N GLY A 19 -39.25 9.64 50.58
CA GLY A 19 -37.87 10.02 50.32
C GLY A 19 -37.29 9.26 49.13
N SER A 20 -36.93 10.00 48.07
CA SER A 20 -36.18 9.45 46.93
C SER A 20 -34.72 9.23 47.31
N ILE A 21 -34.31 7.96 47.42
CA ILE A 21 -32.89 7.59 47.45
C ILE A 21 -32.36 7.74 46.03
N ALA A 22 -31.58 8.77 45.77
CA ALA A 22 -30.88 8.94 44.51
C ALA A 22 -29.77 7.88 44.41
N PHE A 23 -29.97 6.87 43.56
CA PHE A 23 -28.89 5.98 43.13
C PHE A 23 -27.88 6.81 42.33
N PHE A 24 -26.71 7.03 42.92
CA PHE A 24 -25.56 7.62 42.23
C PHE A 24 -25.02 6.57 41.26
N ILE A 25 -25.42 6.64 39.99
CA ILE A 25 -24.83 5.82 38.92
C ILE A 25 -23.44 6.41 38.65
N PRO A 26 -22.33 5.72 38.93
CA PRO A 26 -21.03 6.22 38.54
C PRO A 26 -20.99 6.33 37.01
N ALA A 27 -20.64 7.50 36.50
CA ALA A 27 -20.41 7.69 35.07
C ALA A 27 -19.36 6.67 34.60
N PRO A 28 -19.52 6.08 33.41
CA PRO A 28 -18.55 5.14 32.87
C PRO A 28 -17.20 5.85 32.80
N VAL A 29 -16.23 5.35 33.57
CA VAL A 29 -14.86 5.86 33.53
C VAL A 29 -14.33 5.55 32.12
N PRO A 30 -13.93 6.55 31.32
CA PRO A 30 -13.33 6.29 30.02
C PRO A 30 -12.10 5.41 30.26
N ASN A 31 -12.06 4.29 29.55
CA ASN A 31 -11.05 3.25 29.73
C ASN A 31 -9.73 3.75 29.11
N LEU A 32 -8.95 4.55 29.85
CA LEU A 32 -7.73 5.23 29.40
C LEU A 32 -6.68 4.26 28.78
N ARG A 33 -6.78 2.96 29.07
CA ARG A 33 -5.95 1.91 28.44
C ARG A 33 -6.31 1.67 26.97
N ALA A 34 -7.58 1.68 26.61
CA ALA A 34 -8.03 1.46 25.23
C ALA A 34 -7.59 2.60 24.30
N GLU A 35 -7.51 3.82 24.84
CA GLU A 35 -7.08 5.02 24.11
C GLU A 35 -5.56 5.02 23.90
N SER A 36 -4.79 4.59 24.90
CA SER A 36 -3.33 4.40 24.76
C SER A 36 -2.94 3.28 23.78
N ILE A 37 -3.76 2.24 23.62
CA ILE A 37 -3.51 1.17 22.63
C ILE A 37 -3.81 1.66 21.21
N ARG A 38 -4.85 2.50 21.01
CA ARG A 38 -5.12 3.14 19.71
C ARG A 38 -4.05 4.13 19.31
N LEU A 39 -3.50 4.90 20.25
CA LEU A 39 -2.42 5.86 19.99
C LEU A 39 -1.05 5.17 19.76
N ALA A 40 -0.88 3.91 20.19
CA ALA A 40 0.33 3.11 20.00
C ALA A 40 0.28 2.17 18.78
N GLN A 41 -0.88 2.00 18.13
CA GLN A 41 -0.90 1.65 16.72
C GLN A 41 -0.36 2.86 15.95
N VAL A 42 0.96 3.03 15.98
CA VAL A 42 1.67 3.71 14.90
C VAL A 42 1.13 3.06 13.64
N GLU A 43 0.33 3.81 12.88
CA GLU A 43 -0.11 3.45 11.56
C GLU A 43 1.17 3.16 10.77
N ARG A 44 1.55 1.88 10.71
CA ARG A 44 2.84 1.50 10.15
C ARG A 44 2.72 1.79 8.66
N LYS A 45 3.37 2.88 8.24
CA LYS A 45 3.47 3.23 6.82
C LYS A 45 4.00 2.03 6.06
N LEU A 46 3.30 1.66 4.99
CA LEU A 46 3.74 0.59 4.09
C LEU A 46 5.13 0.92 3.57
N ARG A 47 6.05 -0.03 3.68
CA ARG A 47 7.42 0.11 3.18
C ARG A 47 7.40 -0.20 1.70
N ILE A 48 7.85 0.77 0.89
CA ILE A 48 7.82 0.67 -0.57
C ILE A 48 9.24 0.80 -1.14
N ALA A 49 9.56 -0.04 -2.12
CA ALA A 49 10.73 0.16 -2.97
C ALA A 49 10.28 0.61 -4.37
N VAL A 50 10.95 1.60 -4.93
CA VAL A 50 10.69 2.10 -6.29
C VAL A 50 11.83 1.63 -7.18
N LEU A 51 11.52 0.76 -8.15
CA LEU A 51 12.48 0.37 -9.18
C LEU A 51 12.55 1.41 -10.29
N ASP A 52 13.66 1.37 -11.04
CA ASP A 52 13.84 2.22 -12.21
C ASP A 52 12.78 1.93 -13.27
N PHE A 53 12.24 2.98 -13.89
CA PHE A 53 11.22 2.85 -14.92
C PHE A 53 11.84 2.34 -16.23
N ASP A 54 11.13 1.46 -16.93
CA ASP A 54 11.53 0.96 -18.25
C ASP A 54 11.17 2.00 -19.34
N PHE A 55 12.15 2.34 -20.18
CA PHE A 55 11.98 3.27 -21.31
C PHE A 55 11.99 2.56 -22.66
N SER A 56 12.00 1.22 -22.69
CA SER A 56 12.05 0.45 -23.94
C SER A 56 10.82 0.62 -24.83
N SER A 57 9.72 1.14 -24.29
CA SER A 57 8.45 1.37 -24.99
C SER A 57 8.16 2.82 -25.36
N VAL A 58 9.12 3.75 -25.21
CA VAL A 58 8.86 5.16 -25.50
C VAL A 58 8.62 5.45 -26.99
N SER A 59 7.72 6.39 -27.25
CA SER A 59 7.39 6.89 -28.59
C SER A 59 8.60 7.51 -29.34
N SER A 60 9.52 8.15 -28.63
CA SER A 60 10.68 8.83 -29.23
C SER A 60 12.02 8.41 -28.60
N PRO A 61 12.58 7.24 -28.95
CA PRO A 61 13.81 6.72 -28.35
C PRO A 61 15.03 7.62 -28.58
N GLN A 62 14.99 8.41 -29.65
CA GLN A 62 16.04 9.37 -30.01
C GLN A 62 16.25 10.44 -28.94
N LEU A 63 15.17 10.83 -28.22
CA LEU A 63 15.24 11.83 -27.15
C LEU A 63 16.03 11.32 -25.94
N LEU A 64 16.06 10.00 -25.70
CA LEU A 64 16.82 9.41 -24.59
C LEU A 64 18.34 9.59 -24.76
N ASN A 65 18.82 9.65 -26.00
CA ASN A 65 20.23 9.91 -26.32
C ASN A 65 20.59 11.40 -26.20
N ILE A 66 19.60 12.27 -26.37
CA ILE A 66 19.77 13.73 -26.34
C ILE A 66 19.66 14.24 -24.89
N PHE A 67 18.88 13.56 -24.05
CA PHE A 67 18.69 13.88 -22.64
C PHE A 67 19.17 12.70 -21.75
N PRO A 68 20.49 12.52 -21.59
CA PRO A 68 21.03 11.45 -20.76
C PRO A 68 20.55 11.61 -19.31
N GLY A 69 20.10 10.51 -18.71
CA GLY A 69 19.66 10.47 -17.31
C GLY A 69 18.19 10.82 -17.07
N ILE A 70 17.39 11.08 -18.11
CA ILE A 70 15.96 11.37 -17.93
C ILE A 70 15.21 10.23 -17.25
N ALA A 71 15.62 8.99 -17.53
CA ALA A 71 15.08 7.80 -16.87
C ALA A 71 15.35 7.77 -15.37
N GLN A 72 16.56 8.16 -14.98
CA GLN A 72 16.94 8.25 -13.57
C GLN A 72 16.21 9.41 -12.90
N GLY A 73 16.07 10.54 -13.61
CA GLY A 73 15.34 11.71 -13.15
C GLY A 73 13.86 11.44 -12.88
N THR A 74 13.18 10.66 -13.73
CA THR A 74 11.77 10.28 -13.50
C THR A 74 11.61 9.48 -12.21
N SER A 75 12.46 8.49 -11.97
CA SER A 75 12.45 7.71 -10.72
C SER A 75 12.76 8.57 -9.50
N ASP A 76 13.71 9.51 -9.60
CA ASP A 76 14.05 10.41 -8.49
C ASP A 76 12.93 11.41 -8.18
N ILE A 77 12.25 11.95 -9.21
CA ILE A 77 11.05 12.78 -9.04
C ILE A 77 9.97 11.97 -8.33
N LEU A 78 9.74 10.73 -8.75
CA LEU A 78 8.72 9.86 -8.14
C LEU A 78 9.03 9.49 -6.70
N VAL A 79 10.27 9.15 -6.37
CA VAL A 79 10.70 8.95 -4.98
C VAL A 79 10.48 10.21 -4.16
N THR A 80 10.83 11.38 -4.71
CA THR A 80 10.65 12.67 -4.03
C THR A 80 9.17 12.95 -3.75
N SER A 81 8.29 12.76 -4.75
CA SER A 81 6.85 12.95 -4.59
C SER A 81 6.23 11.94 -3.61
N LEU A 82 6.65 10.67 -3.61
CA LEU A 82 6.18 9.66 -2.63
C LEU A 82 6.62 9.97 -1.19
N VAL A 83 7.85 10.46 -1.01
CA VAL A 83 8.35 10.88 0.31
C VAL A 83 7.60 12.12 0.79
N ALA A 84 7.31 13.07 -0.10
CA ALA A 84 6.56 14.28 0.21
C ALA A 84 5.09 13.99 0.56
N ASP A 85 4.46 13.06 -0.14
CA ASP A 85 3.10 12.59 0.15
C ASP A 85 3.00 11.97 1.56
N GLY A 86 4.02 11.21 1.96
CA GLY A 86 4.15 10.73 3.32
C GLY A 86 3.27 9.54 3.68
N THR A 87 2.49 8.98 2.75
CA THR A 87 1.72 7.74 2.96
C THR A 87 2.63 6.52 3.14
N PHE A 88 3.82 6.52 2.53
CA PHE A 88 4.73 5.38 2.49
C PHE A 88 6.05 5.63 3.23
N SER A 89 6.70 4.54 3.64
CA SER A 89 8.11 4.52 4.03
C SER A 89 8.96 4.07 2.84
N VAL A 90 9.46 5.02 2.05
CA VAL A 90 10.25 4.74 0.85
C VAL A 90 11.67 4.29 1.18
N ILE A 91 12.15 3.23 0.53
CA ILE A 91 13.54 2.78 0.65
C ILE A 91 14.44 3.55 -0.32
N GLU A 92 15.64 3.90 0.16
CA GLU A 92 16.65 4.57 -0.65
C GLU A 92 17.11 3.71 -1.84
N ARG A 93 17.25 4.37 -2.99
CA ARG A 93 17.69 3.78 -4.25
C ARG A 93 19.07 3.11 -4.17
N SER A 94 19.98 3.62 -3.33
CA SER A 94 21.30 3.04 -3.09
C SER A 94 21.23 1.59 -2.59
N ARG A 95 20.25 1.27 -1.75
CA ARG A 95 20.02 -0.09 -1.22
C ARG A 95 19.49 -1.03 -2.30
N ILE A 96 18.61 -0.51 -3.17
CA ILE A 96 18.09 -1.24 -4.33
C ILE A 96 19.25 -1.60 -5.26
N ASN A 97 20.09 -0.62 -5.61
CA ASN A 97 21.24 -0.83 -6.50
C ASN A 97 22.23 -1.86 -5.94
N ALA A 98 22.47 -1.87 -4.63
CA ALA A 98 23.32 -2.87 -3.99
C ALA A 98 22.75 -4.29 -4.15
N VAL A 99 21.43 -4.47 -3.97
CA VAL A 99 20.77 -5.77 -4.15
C VAL A 99 20.79 -6.20 -5.62
N LEU A 100 20.49 -5.28 -6.54
CA LEU A 100 20.53 -5.57 -7.98
C LEU A 100 21.93 -5.99 -8.44
N ALA A 101 22.97 -5.34 -7.93
CA ALA A 101 24.37 -5.67 -8.26
C ALA A 101 24.80 -7.04 -7.71
N GLU A 102 24.39 -7.38 -6.49
CA GLU A 102 24.74 -8.64 -5.83
C GLU A 102 24.04 -9.84 -6.46
N GLN A 103 22.75 -9.70 -6.76
CA GLN A 103 21.92 -10.79 -7.26
C GLN A 103 21.89 -10.85 -8.80
N ASN A 104 22.57 -9.92 -9.48
CA ASN A 104 22.56 -9.76 -10.93
C ASN A 104 21.14 -9.74 -11.52
N PHE A 105 20.18 -9.18 -10.77
CA PHE A 105 18.82 -9.02 -11.23
C PHE A 105 18.80 -8.02 -12.38
N GLY A 106 18.45 -8.50 -13.58
CA GLY A 106 18.03 -7.66 -14.69
C GLY A 106 19.13 -6.89 -15.41
N THR A 107 19.98 -7.61 -16.15
CA THR A 107 20.71 -7.06 -17.31
C THR A 107 19.74 -6.62 -18.45
N SER A 108 18.44 -6.90 -18.32
CA SER A 108 17.42 -6.75 -19.36
C SER A 108 16.48 -5.55 -19.20
N GLY A 109 16.63 -4.72 -18.16
CA GLY A 109 15.79 -3.52 -17.95
C GLY A 109 14.29 -3.78 -17.69
N ARG A 110 13.84 -5.04 -17.76
CA ARG A 110 12.44 -5.44 -17.59
C ARG A 110 12.32 -6.35 -16.37
N VAL A 111 11.71 -5.80 -15.33
CA VAL A 111 11.41 -6.53 -14.09
C VAL A 111 9.96 -7.01 -14.15
N ASP A 112 9.77 -8.32 -14.06
CA ASP A 112 8.44 -8.93 -13.91
C ASP A 112 7.98 -8.94 -12.44
N ALA A 113 6.71 -9.29 -12.20
CA ALA A 113 6.14 -9.26 -10.86
C ALA A 113 6.84 -10.22 -9.89
N SER A 114 7.26 -11.40 -10.35
CA SER A 114 7.98 -12.39 -9.54
C SER A 114 9.36 -11.90 -9.12
N THR A 115 10.11 -11.30 -10.04
CA THR A 115 11.44 -10.73 -9.79
C THR A 115 11.33 -9.52 -8.88
N ALA A 116 10.34 -8.65 -9.10
CA ALA A 116 10.07 -7.52 -8.23
C ALA A 116 9.76 -7.97 -6.79
N ALA A 117 8.91 -9.00 -6.62
CA ALA A 117 8.61 -9.56 -5.32
C ALA A 117 9.85 -10.15 -4.63
N GLU A 118 10.74 -10.82 -5.37
CA GLU A 118 12.00 -11.35 -4.85
C GLU A 118 12.95 -10.24 -4.37
N ILE A 119 13.17 -9.21 -5.20
CA ILE A 119 13.94 -8.02 -4.84
C ILE A 119 13.34 -7.37 -3.57
N GLY A 120 12.00 -7.26 -3.53
CA GLY A 120 11.28 -6.69 -2.40
C GLY A 120 11.46 -7.48 -1.10
N ARG A 121 11.45 -8.82 -1.17
CA ARG A 121 11.73 -9.69 -0.01
C ARG A 121 13.13 -9.50 0.53
N ILE A 122 14.14 -9.37 -0.34
CA ILE A 122 15.53 -9.12 0.06
C ILE A 122 15.67 -7.74 0.73
N LEU A 123 14.98 -6.73 0.19
CA LEU A 123 14.95 -5.38 0.77
C LEU A 123 14.08 -5.29 2.05
N GLY A 124 13.27 -6.32 2.31
CA GLY A 124 12.31 -6.38 3.41
C GLY A 124 11.27 -5.28 3.31
N VAL A 125 10.71 -5.05 2.12
CA VAL A 125 9.60 -4.11 1.87
C VAL A 125 8.29 -4.85 1.68
N ASP A 126 7.17 -4.19 1.96
CA ASP A 126 5.83 -4.77 1.84
C ASP A 126 5.39 -4.77 0.37
N THR A 127 5.73 -3.71 -0.36
CA THR A 127 5.38 -3.54 -1.78
C THR A 127 6.54 -3.02 -2.61
N VAL A 128 6.51 -3.34 -3.90
CA VAL A 128 7.46 -2.82 -4.90
C VAL A 128 6.69 -2.13 -6.00
N LEU A 129 7.09 -0.90 -6.33
CA LEU A 129 6.60 -0.15 -7.46
C LEU A 129 7.53 -0.34 -8.65
N VAL A 130 6.97 -0.84 -9.74
CA VAL A 130 7.66 -0.94 -11.03
C VAL A 130 6.90 -0.14 -12.07
N GLY A 131 7.58 0.43 -13.06
CA GLY A 131 6.91 1.23 -14.05
C GLY A 131 7.58 1.24 -15.42
N THR A 132 6.85 1.75 -16.39
CA THR A 132 7.25 1.89 -17.79
C THR A 132 6.80 3.25 -18.29
N VAL A 133 7.65 3.91 -19.06
CA VAL A 133 7.31 5.15 -19.77
C VAL A 133 6.85 4.78 -21.17
N THR A 134 5.58 5.05 -21.47
CA THR A 134 4.95 4.69 -22.75
C THR A 134 5.00 5.84 -23.74
N GLN A 135 4.92 7.09 -23.27
CA GLN A 135 5.01 8.26 -24.11
C GLN A 135 6.01 9.25 -23.53
N PHE A 136 6.91 9.74 -24.40
CA PHE A 136 7.89 10.74 -24.06
C PHE A 136 8.26 11.49 -25.33
N ASP A 137 7.54 12.58 -25.63
CA ASP A 137 7.73 13.34 -26.86
C ASP A 137 7.62 14.85 -26.67
N VAL A 138 8.23 15.58 -27.60
CA VAL A 138 8.09 17.02 -27.78
C VAL A 138 7.69 17.28 -29.22
N GLN A 139 6.55 17.93 -29.40
CA GLN A 139 5.99 18.29 -30.68
C GLN A 139 6.08 19.80 -30.85
N GLU A 140 6.53 20.25 -32.02
CA GLU A 140 6.65 21.66 -32.33
C GLU A 140 5.79 22.00 -33.55
N GLU A 141 4.71 22.73 -33.32
CA GLU A 141 3.83 23.22 -34.37
C GLU A 141 4.19 24.66 -34.73
N ARG A 142 4.49 24.91 -36.00
CA ARG A 142 4.77 26.26 -36.51
C ARG A 142 3.66 26.68 -37.44
N ARG A 143 2.99 27.78 -37.10
CA ARG A 143 1.91 28.40 -37.90
C ARG A 143 2.30 29.84 -38.18
N GLY A 144 2.12 30.31 -39.41
CA GLY A 144 2.49 31.67 -39.73
C GLY A 144 2.27 32.05 -41.19
N PHE A 145 2.29 33.36 -41.43
CA PHE A 145 2.17 33.94 -42.75
C PHE A 145 3.18 35.07 -42.90
N ARG A 146 3.79 35.21 -44.08
CA ARG A 146 4.79 36.25 -44.35
C ARG A 146 4.50 36.91 -45.70
N VAL A 147 4.23 38.21 -45.65
CA VAL A 147 4.19 39.13 -46.78
C VAL A 147 5.57 39.79 -46.93
N PRO A 148 6.32 39.52 -48.01
CA PRO A 148 7.64 40.08 -48.22
C PRO A 148 7.65 41.62 -48.11
N GLY A 149 8.53 42.15 -47.25
CA GLY A 149 8.75 43.60 -47.09
C GLY A 149 7.67 44.37 -46.31
N VAL A 150 6.56 43.74 -45.92
CA VAL A 150 5.43 44.43 -45.26
C VAL A 150 5.18 43.89 -43.86
N PHE A 151 4.81 42.61 -43.76
CA PHE A 151 4.34 42.02 -42.52
C PHE A 151 4.62 40.52 -42.49
N GLY A 152 4.99 39.97 -41.34
CA GLY A 152 5.01 38.53 -41.13
C GLY A 152 4.77 38.17 -39.68
N GLU A 153 4.03 37.09 -39.47
CA GLU A 153 3.68 36.57 -38.15
C GLU A 153 4.01 35.07 -38.13
N LYS A 154 4.71 34.63 -37.09
CA LYS A 154 5.06 33.25 -36.83
C LYS A 154 4.70 32.93 -35.38
N LYS A 155 3.75 32.02 -35.20
CA LYS A 155 3.43 31.37 -33.94
C LYS A 155 4.07 29.99 -33.90
N THR A 156 4.79 29.69 -32.83
CA THR A 156 5.41 28.39 -32.57
C THR A 156 4.84 27.83 -31.28
N THR A 157 4.14 26.70 -31.34
CA THR A 157 3.60 26.01 -30.17
C THR A 157 4.45 24.75 -29.95
N THR A 158 5.11 24.67 -28.81
CA THR A 158 5.89 23.50 -28.40
C THR A 158 5.15 22.77 -27.29
N THR A 159 4.73 21.53 -27.53
CA THR A 159 4.01 20.69 -26.58
C THR A 159 4.85 19.49 -26.18
N ALA A 160 5.05 19.27 -24.89
CA ALA A 160 5.70 18.09 -24.34
C ALA A 160 4.66 17.16 -23.72
N ASN A 161 4.66 15.88 -24.12
CA ASN A 161 3.75 14.86 -23.62
C ASN A 161 4.54 13.75 -22.93
N VAL A 162 4.07 13.36 -21.74
CA VAL A 162 4.62 12.24 -20.97
C VAL A 162 3.49 11.35 -20.48
N GLN A 163 3.66 10.04 -20.65
CA GLN A 163 2.74 9.04 -20.11
C GLN A 163 3.52 7.94 -19.41
N LEU A 164 3.11 7.64 -18.19
CA LEU A 164 3.72 6.70 -17.28
C LEU A 164 2.70 5.64 -16.88
N ASN A 165 3.14 4.39 -16.84
CA ASN A 165 2.38 3.27 -16.30
C ASN A 165 3.17 2.66 -15.15
N ALA A 166 2.54 2.50 -14.00
CA ALA A 166 3.15 1.92 -12.81
C ALA A 166 2.29 0.79 -12.26
N ARG A 167 2.93 -0.19 -11.64
CA ARG A 167 2.32 -1.37 -11.04
C ARG A 167 2.85 -1.53 -9.64
N LEU A 168 1.94 -1.60 -8.67
CA LEU A 168 2.25 -1.87 -7.28
C LEU A 168 2.12 -3.38 -7.04
N ILE A 169 3.21 -4.00 -6.60
CA ILE A 169 3.31 -5.45 -6.45
C ILE A 169 3.52 -5.80 -4.98
N ASP A 170 2.79 -6.81 -4.50
CA ASP A 170 2.97 -7.39 -3.18
C ASP A 170 4.19 -8.32 -3.15
N THR A 171 5.07 -8.18 -2.16
CA THR A 171 6.30 -8.98 -2.07
C THR A 171 6.08 -10.40 -1.55
N SER A 172 4.98 -10.64 -0.84
CA SER A 172 4.60 -11.94 -0.29
C SER A 172 3.93 -12.83 -1.33
N THR A 173 3.00 -12.29 -2.11
CA THR A 173 2.23 -13.07 -3.10
C THR A 173 2.71 -12.89 -4.54
N ALA A 174 3.53 -11.87 -4.84
CA ALA A 174 3.87 -11.44 -6.19
C ALA A 174 2.65 -11.03 -7.05
N GLU A 175 1.54 -10.67 -6.41
CA GLU A 175 0.33 -10.18 -7.09
C GLU A 175 0.41 -8.66 -7.32
N ILE A 176 -0.19 -8.21 -8.42
CA ILE A 176 -0.34 -6.78 -8.71
C ILE A 176 -1.52 -6.27 -7.90
N LEU A 177 -1.24 -5.48 -6.86
CA LEU A 177 -2.25 -4.87 -5.99
C LEU A 177 -2.97 -3.71 -6.68
N ALA A 178 -2.22 -2.94 -7.48
CA ALA A 178 -2.76 -1.80 -8.20
C ALA A 178 -1.98 -1.50 -9.47
N VAL A 179 -2.67 -0.89 -10.42
CA VAL A 179 -2.07 -0.27 -11.60
C VAL A 179 -2.40 1.22 -11.55
N ALA A 180 -1.40 2.04 -11.77
CA ALA A 180 -1.53 3.48 -11.83
C ALA A 180 -1.05 3.96 -13.20
N GLU A 181 -1.81 4.86 -13.80
CA GLU A 181 -1.46 5.54 -15.03
C GLU A 181 -1.39 7.04 -14.72
N GLY A 182 -0.38 7.71 -15.27
CA GLY A 182 -0.24 9.15 -15.13
C GLY A 182 0.14 9.78 -16.45
N THR A 183 -0.48 10.92 -16.72
CA THR A 183 -0.31 11.71 -17.94
C THR A 183 0.15 13.12 -17.59
N GLY A 184 0.96 13.71 -18.45
CA GLY A 184 1.42 15.07 -18.24
C GLY A 184 1.63 15.78 -19.56
N GLU A 185 1.20 17.03 -19.60
CA GLU A 185 1.29 17.88 -20.77
C GLU A 185 1.85 19.24 -20.35
N SER A 186 2.85 19.73 -21.09
CA SER A 186 3.37 21.08 -20.90
C SER A 186 3.51 21.79 -22.23
N VAL A 187 2.92 22.98 -22.33
CA VAL A 187 2.83 23.74 -23.58
C VAL A 187 3.55 25.07 -23.42
N GLN A 188 4.38 25.43 -24.41
CA GLN A 188 4.96 26.75 -24.60
C GLN A 188 4.47 27.35 -25.92
N GLU A 189 4.00 28.58 -25.89
CA GLU A 189 3.71 29.35 -27.09
C GLU A 189 4.73 30.48 -27.24
N ASP A 190 5.29 30.61 -28.43
CA ASP A 190 6.19 31.68 -28.83
C ASP A 190 5.62 32.40 -30.05
N GLU A 191 5.72 33.72 -30.06
CA GLU A 191 5.20 34.56 -31.13
C GLU A 191 6.30 35.50 -31.64
N SER A 192 6.44 35.56 -32.95
CA SER A 192 7.36 36.46 -33.63
C SER A 192 6.64 37.23 -34.72
N THR A 193 6.78 38.56 -34.68
CA THR A 193 6.20 39.47 -35.63
C THR A 193 7.29 40.28 -36.33
N VAL A 194 7.08 40.57 -37.60
CA VAL A 194 7.95 41.42 -38.40
C VAL A 194 7.08 42.45 -39.11
N VAL A 195 7.36 43.73 -38.89
CA VAL A 195 6.65 44.86 -39.51
C VAL A 195 7.68 45.74 -40.20
N LEU A 196 7.55 45.93 -41.52
CA LEU A 196 8.42 46.80 -42.32
C LEU A 196 9.93 46.54 -42.10
N GLY A 197 10.31 45.27 -41.93
CA GLY A 197 11.71 44.86 -41.71
C GLY A 197 12.21 44.99 -40.27
N ILE A 198 11.40 45.49 -39.34
CA ILE A 198 11.67 45.49 -37.90
C ILE A 198 10.99 44.26 -37.29
N GLY A 199 11.78 43.40 -36.65
CA GLY A 199 11.29 42.19 -35.99
C GLY A 199 11.18 42.35 -34.47
N GLY A 200 10.15 41.75 -33.87
CA GLY A 200 9.96 41.66 -32.42
C GLY A 200 9.21 40.36 -32.06
N GLY A 201 9.69 39.66 -31.05
CA GLY A 201 9.09 38.39 -30.61
C GLY A 201 9.88 37.68 -29.52
N SER A 202 9.28 36.65 -28.95
CA SER A 202 9.97 35.68 -28.09
C SER A 202 10.26 34.41 -28.89
N GLU A 203 11.46 33.86 -28.72
CA GLU A 203 11.78 32.50 -29.16
C GLU A 203 12.49 31.84 -27.98
N THR A 204 11.84 30.85 -27.39
CA THR A 204 12.24 30.28 -26.11
C THR A 204 12.50 28.79 -26.26
N ASP A 205 13.75 28.37 -26.10
CA ASP A 205 14.09 26.93 -26.11
C ASP A 205 13.97 26.33 -24.72
N ASN A 206 12.75 25.94 -24.34
CA ASN A 206 12.43 25.37 -23.04
C ASN A 206 12.05 23.89 -23.08
N ARG A 207 12.43 23.14 -24.13
CA ARG A 207 12.00 21.74 -24.33
C ARG A 207 12.28 20.84 -23.11
N GLN A 208 13.43 21.02 -22.48
CA GLN A 208 13.80 20.27 -21.27
C GLN A 208 12.91 20.62 -20.07
N GLN A 209 12.56 21.90 -19.91
CA GLN A 209 11.68 22.35 -18.84
C GLN A 209 10.25 21.84 -19.05
N LEU A 210 9.74 21.89 -20.29
CA LEU A 210 8.42 21.37 -20.64
C LEU A 210 8.32 19.86 -20.35
N LEU A 211 9.32 19.08 -20.77
CA LEU A 211 9.39 17.65 -20.45
C LEU A 211 9.47 17.40 -18.94
N THR A 212 10.23 18.20 -18.20
CA THR A 212 10.33 18.08 -16.74
C THR A 212 8.99 18.37 -16.07
N ASN A 213 8.27 19.40 -16.52
CA ASN A 213 6.96 19.76 -15.99
C ASN A 213 5.92 18.68 -16.30
N ALA A 214 5.86 18.21 -17.54
CA ALA A 214 4.99 17.11 -17.95
C ALA A 214 5.32 15.83 -17.16
N THR A 215 6.61 15.52 -16.95
CA THR A 215 7.01 14.35 -16.14
C THR A 215 6.55 14.49 -14.69
N ARG A 216 6.69 15.67 -14.07
CA ARG A 216 6.20 15.89 -12.70
C ARG A 216 4.70 15.71 -12.61
N GLN A 217 3.94 16.29 -13.55
CA GLN A 217 2.48 16.12 -13.59
C GLN A 217 2.09 14.63 -13.69
N ALA A 218 2.70 13.89 -14.61
CA ALA A 218 2.44 12.46 -14.76
C ALA A 218 2.81 11.67 -13.49
N VAL A 219 3.92 12.01 -12.84
CA VAL A 219 4.34 11.38 -11.57
C VAL A 219 3.34 11.68 -10.45
N ASP A 220 2.88 12.92 -10.33
CA ASP A 220 1.95 13.30 -9.27
C ASP A 220 0.60 12.56 -9.42
N GLU A 221 0.13 12.34 -10.65
CA GLU A 221 -1.04 11.48 -10.93
C GLU A 221 -0.81 10.02 -10.51
N VAL A 222 0.36 9.45 -10.85
CA VAL A 222 0.74 8.09 -10.41
C VAL A 222 0.80 7.99 -8.89
N VAL A 223 1.42 8.96 -8.22
CA VAL A 223 1.54 9.00 -6.75
C VAL A 223 0.17 9.06 -6.11
N ALA A 224 -0.72 9.90 -6.60
CA ALA A 224 -2.10 9.99 -6.09
C ALA A 224 -2.85 8.67 -6.25
N ALA A 225 -2.73 8.01 -7.40
CA ALA A 225 -3.38 6.71 -7.65
C ALA A 225 -2.79 5.60 -6.76
N VAL A 226 -1.47 5.56 -6.59
CA VAL A 226 -0.78 4.59 -5.73
C VAL A 226 -1.11 4.83 -4.24
N ALA A 227 -1.16 6.09 -3.80
CA ALA A 227 -1.55 6.44 -2.43
C ALA A 227 -3.01 6.08 -2.14
N ALA A 228 -3.93 6.31 -3.09
CA ALA A 228 -5.32 5.88 -2.97
C ALA A 228 -5.42 4.35 -2.85
N ALA A 229 -4.74 3.61 -3.72
CA ALA A 229 -4.73 2.15 -3.67
C ALA A 229 -4.11 1.61 -2.36
N ALA A 230 -3.08 2.25 -1.83
CA ALA A 230 -2.50 1.87 -0.55
C ALA A 230 -3.42 2.20 0.64
N GLY A 231 -4.18 3.29 0.55
CA GLY A 231 -5.26 3.60 1.48
C GLY A 231 -6.31 2.49 1.51
N ASP A 232 -6.72 1.98 0.36
CA ASP A 232 -7.68 0.86 0.27
C ASP A 232 -7.11 -0.47 0.77
N VAL A 233 -5.82 -0.72 0.53
CA VAL A 233 -5.10 -1.90 1.02
C VAL A 233 -4.87 -1.83 2.54
N ALA A 234 -4.64 -0.64 3.10
CA ALA A 234 -4.50 -0.41 4.53
C ALA A 234 -5.85 -0.35 5.27
N ALA A 235 -6.90 0.13 4.62
CA ALA A 235 -8.25 0.30 5.16
C ALA A 235 -9.14 -0.94 4.97
N SER A 236 -8.83 -1.82 4.03
CA SER A 236 -9.40 -3.17 4.00
C SER A 236 -8.85 -3.95 5.18
N PRO A 237 -9.68 -4.28 6.20
CA PRO A 237 -9.27 -5.33 7.10
C PRO A 237 -9.25 -6.58 6.23
N THR A 238 -8.06 -7.17 6.06
CA THR A 238 -7.99 -8.62 5.92
C THR A 238 -8.44 -9.13 4.54
N SER A 239 -7.55 -9.12 3.53
CA SER A 239 -7.24 -10.47 3.03
C SER A 239 -6.60 -11.13 4.23
N ALA A 240 -7.30 -12.10 4.82
CA ALA A 240 -6.72 -12.87 5.92
C ALA A 240 -5.32 -13.23 5.45
N PRO A 241 -4.25 -12.96 6.25
CA PRO A 241 -3.00 -13.62 5.95
C PRO A 241 -3.42 -15.07 5.75
N LEU A 242 -3.21 -15.61 4.55
CA LEU A 242 -3.52 -16.99 4.25
C LEU A 242 -2.71 -17.72 5.30
N PHE A 243 -3.35 -18.09 6.40
CA PHE A 243 -2.64 -18.40 7.60
C PHE A 243 -1.91 -19.68 7.27
N VAL A 244 -0.60 -19.55 7.05
CA VAL A 244 0.20 -20.69 6.65
C VAL A 244 0.18 -21.61 7.84
N GLU A 245 -0.35 -22.82 7.63
CA GLU A 245 -0.40 -23.83 8.68
C GLU A 245 1.01 -23.97 9.26
N ALA A 246 1.14 -23.70 10.56
CA ALA A 246 2.39 -23.86 11.27
C ALA A 246 2.53 -25.33 11.66
N VAL A 247 3.76 -25.78 11.84
CA VAL A 247 4.08 -27.11 12.35
C VAL A 247 4.86 -26.94 13.65
N VAL A 248 4.53 -27.78 14.63
CA VAL A 248 5.26 -27.86 15.88
C VAL A 248 6.65 -28.43 15.59
N ALA A 249 7.66 -27.57 15.73
CA ALA A 249 9.06 -27.88 15.49
C ALA A 249 9.70 -28.61 16.69
N ASP A 250 9.39 -28.17 17.91
CA ASP A 250 9.87 -28.79 19.15
C ASP A 250 8.91 -28.51 20.32
N VAL A 251 8.94 -29.38 21.34
CA VAL A 251 8.14 -29.24 22.57
C VAL A 251 9.02 -29.51 23.78
N GLN A 252 9.27 -28.46 24.56
CA GLN A 252 10.04 -28.54 25.82
C GLN A 252 9.17 -28.16 27.00
N GLY A 253 8.67 -29.17 27.71
CA GLY A 253 7.78 -28.99 28.85
C GLY A 253 6.46 -28.32 28.42
N ASN A 254 6.28 -27.06 28.81
CA ASN A 254 5.11 -26.25 28.45
C ASN A 254 5.38 -25.22 27.34
N VAL A 255 6.61 -25.19 26.81
CA VAL A 255 6.99 -24.32 25.71
C VAL A 255 6.94 -25.12 24.41
N VAL A 256 6.21 -24.60 23.44
CA VAL A 256 6.05 -25.22 22.12
C VAL A 256 6.63 -24.27 21.09
N VAL A 257 7.52 -24.76 20.23
CA VAL A 257 8.15 -24.00 19.16
C VAL A 257 7.43 -24.30 17.85
N LEU A 258 7.03 -23.26 17.12
CA LEU A 258 6.46 -23.35 15.78
C LEU A 258 7.47 -22.86 14.74
N ASN A 259 7.44 -23.47 13.56
CA ASN A 259 8.29 -23.11 12.41
C ASN A 259 7.75 -21.91 11.60
N ARG A 260 6.91 -21.07 12.22
CA ARG A 260 6.29 -19.90 11.59
C ARG A 260 6.30 -18.73 12.55
N GLY A 261 6.50 -17.52 12.01
CA GLY A 261 6.70 -16.30 12.77
C GLY A 261 5.93 -15.10 12.20
N LEU A 262 6.47 -13.91 12.44
CA LEU A 262 5.90 -12.64 11.96
C LEU A 262 5.74 -12.61 10.44
N ASN A 263 6.68 -13.20 9.70
CA ASN A 263 6.65 -13.25 8.23
C ASN A 263 5.45 -14.08 7.70
N ASP A 264 4.95 -15.02 8.50
CA ASP A 264 3.83 -15.90 8.16
C ASP A 264 2.49 -15.42 8.75
N GLY A 265 2.47 -14.23 9.33
CA GLY A 265 1.26 -13.60 9.88
C GLY A 265 0.96 -13.92 11.35
N PHE A 266 1.83 -14.64 12.06
CA PHE A 266 1.68 -14.90 13.50
C PHE A 266 2.07 -13.68 14.33
N ARG A 267 1.43 -13.47 15.48
CA ARG A 267 1.69 -12.36 16.41
C ARG A 267 1.61 -12.82 17.86
N ASN A 268 2.23 -12.05 18.75
CA ASN A 268 2.05 -12.27 20.20
C ASN A 268 0.56 -12.09 20.55
N GLY A 269 0.01 -13.04 21.30
CA GLY A 269 -1.41 -13.14 21.63
C GLY A 269 -2.25 -13.92 20.61
N THR A 270 -1.70 -14.34 19.46
CA THR A 270 -2.41 -15.20 18.52
C THR A 270 -2.72 -16.54 19.17
N ILE A 271 -3.99 -16.95 19.12
CA ILE A 271 -4.44 -18.28 19.57
C ILE A 271 -4.44 -19.20 18.35
N VAL A 272 -3.79 -20.35 18.50
CA VAL A 272 -3.77 -21.37 17.45
C VAL A 272 -4.40 -22.67 17.98
N SER A 273 -5.20 -23.30 17.13
CA SER A 273 -5.67 -24.67 17.29
C SER A 273 -4.55 -25.62 16.88
N VAL A 274 -4.23 -26.57 17.75
CA VAL A 274 -3.27 -27.64 17.45
C VAL A 274 -4.06 -28.87 17.04
N GLU A 275 -3.74 -29.40 15.87
CA GLU A 275 -4.38 -30.58 15.30
C GLU A 275 -3.33 -31.65 14.99
N ARG A 276 -3.64 -32.90 15.35
CA ARG A 276 -2.81 -34.06 15.03
C ARG A 276 -3.24 -34.68 13.72
N VAL A 277 -2.30 -34.97 12.84
CA VAL A 277 -2.57 -35.72 11.60
C VAL A 277 -2.93 -37.16 11.98
N THR A 278 -4.18 -37.55 11.73
CA THR A 278 -4.71 -38.89 12.05
C THR A 278 -4.66 -39.84 10.87
N ARG A 279 -4.75 -39.31 9.65
CA ARG A 279 -4.65 -40.11 8.43
C ARG A 279 -4.20 -39.27 7.25
N GLU A 280 -3.22 -39.76 6.51
CA GLU A 280 -2.90 -39.24 5.18
C GLU A 280 -3.69 -40.04 4.15
N VAL A 281 -4.42 -39.34 3.29
CA VAL A 281 -5.11 -39.89 2.12
C VAL A 281 -4.13 -39.75 0.98
N THR A 282 -3.66 -40.87 0.46
CA THR A 282 -2.73 -40.92 -0.67
C THR A 282 -3.48 -41.38 -1.91
N ASP A 283 -3.15 -40.79 -3.06
CA ASP A 283 -3.63 -41.23 -4.36
C ASP A 283 -3.07 -42.64 -4.67
N PRO A 284 -3.93 -43.63 -4.97
CA PRO A 284 -3.49 -45.00 -5.22
C PRO A 284 -2.73 -45.18 -6.54
N GLU A 285 -2.85 -44.26 -7.50
CA GLU A 285 -2.17 -44.33 -8.80
C GLU A 285 -0.86 -43.56 -8.81
N THR A 286 -0.80 -42.41 -8.13
CA THR A 286 0.37 -41.52 -8.17
C THR A 286 1.24 -41.57 -6.91
N GLY A 287 0.76 -42.15 -5.81
CA GLY A 287 1.46 -42.16 -4.53
C GLY A 287 1.57 -40.77 -3.87
N ALA A 288 0.94 -39.74 -4.43
CA ALA A 288 0.93 -38.39 -3.88
C ALA A 288 -0.04 -38.29 -2.69
N VAL A 289 0.36 -37.56 -1.63
CA VAL A 289 -0.51 -37.27 -0.49
C VAL A 289 -1.56 -36.25 -0.93
N LEU A 290 -2.81 -36.68 -1.05
CA LEU A 290 -3.96 -35.87 -1.47
C LEU A 290 -4.52 -35.03 -0.31
N ARG A 291 -4.57 -35.59 0.90
CA ARG A 291 -5.17 -34.89 2.03
C ARG A 291 -4.69 -35.44 3.36
N ARG A 292 -4.39 -34.54 4.30
CA ARG A 292 -4.18 -34.89 5.71
C ARG A 292 -5.47 -34.66 6.47
N LEU A 293 -6.02 -35.71 7.07
CA LEU A 293 -7.13 -35.62 8.00
C LEU A 293 -6.54 -35.36 9.38
N THR A 294 -6.92 -34.25 9.98
CA THR A 294 -6.42 -33.78 11.27
C THR A 294 -7.52 -33.81 12.33
N SER A 295 -7.14 -33.97 13.59
CA SER A 295 -8.05 -33.90 14.75
C SER A 295 -7.53 -32.87 15.75
N GLU A 296 -8.38 -31.95 16.19
CA GLU A 296 -8.04 -30.95 17.22
C GLU A 296 -7.64 -31.66 18.54
N ILE A 297 -6.44 -31.38 19.03
CA ILE A 297 -5.91 -31.90 20.30
C ILE A 297 -5.93 -30.84 21.40
N GLY A 298 -5.91 -29.55 21.05
CA GLY A 298 -5.88 -28.46 22.01
C GLY A 298 -5.65 -27.10 21.36
N ARG A 299 -5.50 -26.08 22.20
CA ARG A 299 -5.23 -24.70 21.79
C ARG A 299 -4.04 -24.15 22.54
N MET A 300 -3.25 -23.31 21.88
CA MET A 300 -2.12 -22.61 22.47
C MET A 300 -2.12 -21.13 22.12
N GLU A 301 -1.51 -20.33 22.99
CA GLU A 301 -1.30 -18.89 22.81
C GLU A 301 0.17 -18.65 22.48
N LEU A 302 0.44 -17.86 21.45
CA LEU A 302 1.79 -17.40 21.14
C LEU A 302 2.16 -16.23 22.03
N TYR A 303 3.29 -16.28 22.71
CA TYR A 303 3.74 -15.20 23.61
C TYR A 303 5.04 -14.54 23.17
N ASP A 304 5.81 -15.21 22.32
CA ASP A 304 7.03 -14.66 21.74
C ASP A 304 7.12 -15.10 20.28
N VAL A 305 7.11 -14.16 19.34
CA VAL A 305 7.05 -14.42 17.91
C VAL A 305 8.22 -13.69 17.25
N ASP A 306 9.20 -14.47 16.78
CA ASP A 306 10.31 -14.01 15.97
C ASP A 306 9.89 -13.87 14.50
N ARG A 307 10.84 -13.48 13.63
CA ARG A 307 10.58 -13.35 12.19
C ARG A 307 10.12 -14.65 11.54
N ASP A 308 10.78 -15.75 11.88
CA ASP A 308 10.61 -17.04 11.19
C ASP A 308 10.12 -18.18 12.13
N SER A 309 10.00 -17.92 13.43
CA SER A 309 9.54 -18.90 14.43
C SER A 309 8.69 -18.25 15.51
N SER A 310 7.95 -19.06 16.25
CA SER A 310 7.19 -18.58 17.40
C SER A 310 7.18 -19.57 18.56
N LEU A 311 7.08 -19.03 19.76
CA LEU A 311 6.94 -19.74 21.01
C LEU A 311 5.50 -19.60 21.52
N GLY A 312 4.90 -20.75 21.75
CA GLY A 312 3.56 -20.90 22.28
C GLY A 312 3.55 -21.59 23.64
N ARG A 313 2.47 -21.35 24.38
CA ARG A 313 2.12 -22.09 25.59
C ARG A 313 0.72 -22.68 25.44
N VAL A 314 0.53 -23.91 25.89
CA VAL A 314 -0.76 -24.60 25.80
C VAL A 314 -1.74 -23.96 26.78
N ILE A 315 -2.93 -23.58 26.27
CA ILE A 315 -4.02 -23.00 27.08
C ILE A 315 -5.04 -24.07 27.45
N SER A 316 -5.35 -24.97 26.50
CA SER A 316 -6.33 -26.02 26.70
C SER A 316 -6.03 -27.26 25.85
N GLY A 317 -6.48 -28.43 26.31
CA GLY A 317 -6.31 -29.70 25.60
C GLY A 317 -5.06 -30.48 26.01
N ALA A 318 -4.62 -31.38 25.14
CA ALA A 318 -3.47 -32.24 25.37
C ALA A 318 -2.15 -31.55 24.98
N SER A 319 -1.03 -32.04 25.52
CA SER A 319 0.30 -31.59 25.12
C SER A 319 0.58 -31.91 23.65
N PRO A 320 0.98 -30.91 22.84
CA PRO A 320 1.43 -31.12 21.46
C PRO A 320 2.66 -32.01 21.37
N GLN A 321 2.89 -32.55 20.19
CA GLN A 321 4.11 -33.28 19.82
C GLN A 321 4.72 -32.66 18.56
N ALA A 322 6.03 -32.86 18.38
CA ALA A 322 6.70 -32.45 17.15
C ALA A 322 6.02 -33.08 15.93
N GLY A 323 5.70 -32.26 14.92
CA GLY A 323 4.96 -32.66 13.72
C GLY A 323 3.44 -32.43 13.78
N ASP A 324 2.88 -32.03 14.93
CA ASP A 324 1.48 -31.58 14.99
C ASP A 324 1.31 -30.24 14.23
N VAL A 325 0.12 -30.01 13.66
CA VAL A 325 -0.18 -28.83 12.83
C VAL A 325 -0.89 -27.78 13.69
N ALA A 326 -0.42 -26.54 13.64
CA ALA A 326 -1.01 -25.40 14.32
C ALA A 326 -1.71 -24.48 13.30
N LYS A 327 -3.03 -24.31 13.47
CA LYS A 327 -3.87 -23.44 12.65
C LYS A 327 -4.34 -22.27 13.49
N PRO A 328 -4.05 -21.02 13.11
CA PRO A 328 -4.56 -19.86 13.85
C PRO A 328 -6.07 -19.80 13.78
N LEU A 329 -6.66 -19.48 14.93
CA LEU A 329 -8.10 -19.28 15.07
C LEU A 329 -8.42 -17.80 14.84
N PRO A 330 -9.49 -17.47 14.10
CA PRO A 330 -9.94 -16.09 13.91
C PRO A 330 -10.49 -15.46 15.20
#